data_AF-A6JHR6-F1
#
_entry.id   AF-A6JHR6-F1
#
_cell.length_a   1.000
_cell.length_b   1.000
_cell.length_c   1.000
_cell.angle_alpha   90.00
_cell.angle_beta   90.00
_cell.angle_gamma   90.00
#
_symmetry.space_group_name_H-M   'P 1'
#
loop_
_entity.id
_entity.type
_entity.pdbx_description
1 polymer ?
#
loop_
_entity_poly.entity_id
_entity_poly.type
_entity_poly.pdbx_seq_one_letter_code
_entity_poly.pdbx_strand_id
1 'polypeptide(L)'
;MGTVDGSVYFLNILDVESPQLIHQAFLSKSPVKILIYDQRGIFLLVGTEEGKIFVIDARPSKSFQIFGYTESSKDMLQISTVSHVESDVVEVLVLSPLSETGRSRLEYFTLPIMLPQ
;
A
#
# COMPACT_ATOMS: atom_id res chain seq x y z
N MET A 1 6.19 -0.42 9.01
CA MET A 1 7.03 -1.57 8.60
C MET A 1 6.14 -2.77 8.31
N GLY A 2 6.50 -3.62 7.35
CA GLY A 2 5.73 -4.80 6.96
C GLY A 2 6.48 -6.07 7.33
N THR A 3 5.74 -7.13 7.66
CA THR A 3 6.32 -8.36 8.20
C THR A 3 5.97 -9.60 7.36
N VAL A 4 6.75 -10.67 7.57
CA VAL A 4 6.59 -11.95 6.87
C VAL A 4 5.30 -12.70 7.24
N ASP A 5 4.69 -12.37 8.38
CA ASP A 5 3.39 -12.91 8.81
C ASP A 5 2.20 -12.13 8.25
N GLY A 6 2.44 -11.13 7.39
CA GLY A 6 1.41 -10.34 6.71
C GLY A 6 0.79 -9.22 7.54
N SER A 7 1.50 -8.76 8.58
CA SER A 7 1.11 -7.58 9.35
C SER A 7 1.87 -6.31 8.91
N VAL A 8 1.28 -5.16 9.21
CA VAL A 8 1.91 -3.85 9.11
C VAL A 8 1.90 -3.18 10.48
N TYR A 9 3.08 -2.75 10.92
CA TYR A 9 3.28 -2.05 12.20
C TYR A 9 3.59 -0.58 11.95
N PHE A 10 2.86 0.29 12.63
CA PHE A 10 3.06 1.72 12.67
C PHE A 10 3.79 2.06 13.96
N LEU A 11 5.01 2.58 13.83
CA LEU A 11 5.90 2.86 14.95
C LEU A 11 6.11 4.36 15.09
N ASN A 12 6.13 4.84 16.32
CA ASN A 12 6.75 6.12 16.67
C ASN A 12 8.25 5.90 16.83
N ILE A 13 9.04 6.60 16.02
CA ILE A 13 10.51 6.53 16.04
C ILE A 13 11.15 7.85 16.49
N LEU A 14 10.40 8.73 17.16
CA LEU A 14 10.95 9.97 17.71
C LEU A 14 12.07 9.70 18.72
N ASP A 15 11.94 8.64 19.51
CA ASP A 15 13.04 8.04 20.26
C ASP A 15 13.49 6.77 19.55
N VAL A 16 14.67 6.81 18.94
CA VAL A 16 15.21 5.70 18.14
C VAL A 16 15.67 4.54 19.02
N GLU A 17 16.08 4.80 20.27
CA GLU A 17 16.51 3.77 21.21
C GLU A 17 15.32 3.03 21.82
N SER A 18 14.13 3.65 21.82
CA SER A 18 12.89 3.06 22.32
C SER A 18 11.70 3.31 21.38
N PRO A 19 11.67 2.71 20.17
CA PRO A 19 10.53 2.83 19.26
C PRO A 19 9.24 2.32 19.91
N GLN A 20 8.15 3.08 19.77
CA GLN A 20 6.86 2.72 20.36
C GLN A 20 5.89 2.22 19.28
N LEU A 21 5.21 1.11 19.55
CA LEU A 21 4.14 0.64 18.69
C LEU A 21 2.91 1.55 18.83
N ILE A 22 2.52 2.23 17.75
CA ILE A 22 1.29 3.02 17.69
C ILE A 22 0.12 2.15 17.27
N HIS A 23 0.30 1.33 16.23
CA HIS A 23 -0.78 0.53 15.67
C HIS A 23 -0.24 -0.71 14.95
N GLN A 24 -1.04 -1.78 14.93
CA GLN A 24 -0.78 -2.98 14.17
C GLN A 24 -2.02 -3.33 13.34
N ALA A 25 -1.82 -3.53 12.04
CA ALA A 25 -2.84 -3.97 11.11
C ALA A 25 -2.46 -5.34 10.52
N PHE A 26 -3.28 -6.36 10.77
CA PHE A 26 -3.14 -7.67 10.12
C PHE A 26 -3.86 -7.65 8.77
N LEU A 27 -3.15 -7.96 7.68
CA LEU A 27 -3.70 -7.91 6.32
C LEU A 27 -4.09 -9.29 5.81
N SER A 28 -3.14 -10.23 5.84
CA SER A 28 -3.35 -11.62 5.46
C SER A 28 -2.26 -12.50 6.04
N LYS A 29 -2.27 -13.80 5.75
CA LYS A 29 -1.20 -14.73 6.15
C LYS A 29 0.01 -14.68 5.21
N SER A 30 -0.01 -13.82 4.19
CA SER A 30 1.04 -13.71 3.18
C SER A 30 2.03 -12.59 3.53
N PRO A 31 3.34 -12.78 3.29
CA PRO A 31 4.34 -11.76 3.54
C PRO A 31 4.03 -10.40 2.89
N VAL A 32 4.27 -9.32 3.62
CA VAL A 32 4.30 -7.96 3.05
C VAL A 32 5.58 -7.78 2.25
N LYS A 33 5.46 -7.39 0.98
CA LYS A 33 6.59 -7.15 0.06
C LYS A 33 6.83 -5.67 -0.22
N ILE A 34 5.77 -4.89 -0.39
CA ILE A 34 5.86 -3.50 -0.83
C ILE A 34 5.04 -2.63 0.11
N LEU A 35 5.62 -1.51 0.54
CA LEU A 35 4.95 -0.47 1.31
C LEU A 35 5.24 0.87 0.63
N ILE A 36 4.20 1.56 0.19
CA ILE A 36 4.35 2.88 -0.42
C ILE A 36 3.23 3.81 0.05
N TYR A 37 3.62 4.98 0.54
CA TYR A 37 2.69 6.08 0.74
C TYR A 37 2.48 6.81 -0.58
N ASP A 38 1.27 7.27 -0.82
CA ASP A 38 1.07 8.29 -1.83
C ASP A 38 1.78 9.60 -1.43
N GLN A 39 2.01 10.50 -2.39
CA GLN A 39 2.80 11.71 -2.20
C GLN A 39 2.21 12.67 -1.15
N ARG A 40 0.90 12.59 -0.90
CA ARG A 40 0.18 13.41 0.09
C ARG A 40 0.05 12.71 1.45
N GLY A 41 0.46 11.44 1.58
CA GLY A 41 0.34 10.66 2.81
C GLY A 41 -1.11 10.40 3.24
N ILE A 42 -2.03 10.31 2.28
CA ILE A 42 -3.46 10.00 2.48
C ILE A 42 -3.69 8.49 2.47
N PHE A 43 -3.05 7.78 1.54
CA PHE A 43 -3.13 6.34 1.39
C PHE A 43 -1.76 5.70 1.60
N LEU A 44 -1.76 4.58 2.31
CA LEU A 44 -0.68 3.61 2.32
C LEU A 44 -1.12 2.40 1.48
N LEU A 45 -0.36 2.09 0.44
CA LEU A 45 -0.54 0.89 -0.36
C LEU A 45 0.40 -0.20 0.12
N VAL A 46 -0.16 -1.40 0.34
CA VAL A 46 0.58 -2.55 0.85
C VAL A 46 0.46 -3.72 -0.10
N GLY A 47 1.55 -4.02 -0.80
CA GLY A 47 1.67 -5.17 -1.68
C GLY A 47 2.12 -6.43 -0.93
N THR A 48 1.40 -7.52 -1.11
CA THR A 48 1.71 -8.84 -0.51
C THR A 48 2.24 -9.83 -1.55
N GLU A 49 2.91 -10.88 -1.09
CA GLU A 49 3.44 -11.95 -1.94
C GLU A 49 2.34 -12.77 -2.65
N GLU A 50 1.15 -12.86 -2.05
CA GLU A 50 0.00 -13.52 -2.68
C GLU A 50 -0.65 -12.68 -3.78
N GLY A 51 -0.10 -11.51 -4.11
CA GLY A 51 -0.59 -10.65 -5.20
C GLY A 51 -1.76 -9.76 -4.80
N LYS A 52 -1.94 -9.46 -3.51
CA LYS A 52 -2.94 -8.46 -3.07
C LYS A 52 -2.27 -7.13 -2.79
N ILE A 53 -2.96 -6.06 -3.15
CA ILE A 53 -2.62 -4.67 -2.83
C ILE A 53 -3.70 -4.12 -1.92
N PHE A 54 -3.38 -3.99 -0.64
CA PHE A 54 -4.26 -3.37 0.34
C PHE A 54 -4.17 -1.85 0.26
N VAL A 55 -5.31 -1.19 0.42
CA VAL A 55 -5.41 0.27 0.50
C VAL A 55 -5.77 0.64 1.93
N ILE A 56 -4.92 1.42 2.58
CA ILE A 56 -5.05 1.81 3.99
C ILE A 56 -5.11 3.33 4.07
N ASP A 57 -5.98 3.88 4.92
CA ASP A 57 -5.93 5.28 5.31
C ASP A 57 -4.63 5.55 6.08
N ALA A 58 -3.72 6.34 5.53
CA ALA A 58 -2.43 6.61 6.14
C ALA A 58 -2.52 7.55 7.36
N ARG A 59 -3.68 8.17 7.63
CA ARG A 59 -3.83 9.16 8.69
C ARG A 59 -3.95 8.49 10.06
N PRO A 60 -3.08 8.82 11.03
CA PRO A 60 -3.19 8.28 12.39
C PRO A 60 -4.54 8.56 13.06
N SER A 61 -5.17 9.71 12.75
CA SER A 61 -6.50 10.08 13.26
C SER A 61 -7.64 9.18 12.78
N LYS A 62 -7.39 8.36 11.76
CA LYS A 62 -8.32 7.36 11.22
C LYS A 62 -7.95 5.93 11.64
N SER A 63 -7.04 5.79 12.61
CA SER A 63 -6.58 4.50 13.15
C SER A 63 -6.09 3.53 12.06
N PHE A 64 -5.49 4.07 11.00
CA PHE A 64 -4.98 3.29 9.88
C PHE A 64 -6.00 2.30 9.30
N GLN A 65 -7.24 2.77 9.10
CA GLN A 65 -8.33 1.94 8.59
C GLN A 65 -7.98 1.31 7.24
N ILE A 66 -8.14 -0.01 7.14
CA ILE A 66 -8.03 -0.74 5.86
C ILE A 66 -9.33 -0.52 5.09
N PHE A 67 -9.25 0.08 3.90
CA PHE A 67 -10.41 0.26 3.02
C PHE A 67 -10.77 -1.03 2.28
N GLY A 68 -9.76 -1.82 1.93
CA GLY A 68 -9.93 -3.08 1.20
C GLY A 68 -8.65 -3.48 0.49
N TYR A 69 -8.77 -4.39 -0.48
CA TYR A 69 -7.66 -4.77 -1.35
C TYR A 69 -8.14 -4.96 -2.79
N THR A 70 -7.20 -4.83 -3.73
CA THR A 70 -7.35 -5.30 -5.11
C THR A 70 -6.35 -6.43 -5.38
N GLU A 71 -6.67 -7.26 -6.37
CA GLU A 71 -5.78 -8.33 -6.83
C GLU A 71 -4.85 -7.81 -7.94
N SER A 72 -3.64 -8.39 -7.98
CA SER A 72 -2.57 -8.14 -8.97
C SER A 72 -1.71 -9.41 -9.08
N SER A 73 -0.59 -9.34 -9.80
CA SER A 73 0.35 -10.47 -9.93
C SER A 73 1.09 -10.75 -8.62
N LYS A 74 1.29 -12.04 -8.31
CA LYS A 74 2.10 -12.50 -7.15
C LYS A 74 3.56 -12.05 -7.23
N ASP A 75 4.02 -11.91 -8.45
CA ASP A 75 5.34 -11.51 -8.92
C ASP A 75 5.47 -10.00 -9.14
N MET A 76 4.58 -9.20 -8.53
CA MET A 76 4.71 -7.74 -8.47
C MET A 76 6.10 -7.30 -8.01
N LEU A 77 6.65 -6.32 -8.72
CA LEU A 77 7.98 -5.75 -8.52
C LEU A 77 7.91 -4.37 -7.89
N GLN A 78 6.95 -3.55 -8.29
CA GLN A 78 6.85 -2.16 -7.85
C GLN A 78 5.41 -1.67 -7.85
N ILE A 79 5.11 -0.78 -6.91
CA ILE A 79 3.93 0.08 -6.92
C ILE A 79 4.44 1.53 -7.00
N SER A 80 3.84 2.33 -7.86
CA SER A 80 4.14 3.75 -8.02
C SER A 80 2.85 4.56 -7.91
N THR A 81 2.93 5.75 -7.33
CA THR A 81 1.76 6.61 -7.12
C THR A 81 2.03 8.04 -7.59
N VAL A 82 1.00 8.69 -8.15
CA VAL A 82 0.98 10.12 -8.41
C VAL A 82 -0.28 10.71 -7.80
N SER A 83 -0.12 11.72 -6.95
CA SER A 83 -1.25 12.35 -6.25
C SER A 83 -1.55 13.70 -6.87
N HIS A 84 -2.71 13.82 -7.53
CA HIS A 84 -3.15 15.06 -8.15
C HIS A 84 -3.95 15.89 -7.15
N VAL A 85 -3.54 17.14 -6.94
CA VAL A 85 -4.20 18.02 -5.97
C VAL A 85 -5.48 18.59 -6.56
N GLU A 86 -5.49 18.96 -7.86
CA GLU A 86 -6.66 19.59 -8.48
C GLU A 86 -7.84 18.63 -8.66
N SER A 87 -7.56 17.35 -8.91
CA SER A 87 -8.60 16.34 -9.17
C SER A 87 -8.96 15.49 -7.96
N ASP A 88 -8.26 15.65 -6.83
CA ASP A 88 -8.41 14.84 -5.62
C ASP A 88 -8.42 13.32 -5.89
N VAL A 89 -7.53 12.90 -6.80
CA VAL A 89 -7.32 11.51 -7.18
C VAL A 89 -5.85 11.15 -6.99
N VAL A 90 -5.62 9.94 -6.48
CA VAL A 90 -4.32 9.28 -6.52
C VAL A 90 -4.33 8.23 -7.62
N GLU A 91 -3.43 8.36 -8.58
CA GLU A 91 -3.18 7.35 -9.60
C GLU A 91 -2.17 6.33 -9.07
N VAL A 92 -2.42 5.06 -9.36
CA VAL A 92 -1.57 3.95 -8.94
C VAL A 92 -1.19 3.11 -10.14
N LEU A 93 0.10 2.83 -10.27
CA LEU A 93 0.66 1.92 -11.26
C LEU A 93 1.35 0.77 -10.57
N VAL A 94 1.09 -0.44 -11.06
CA VAL A 94 1.67 -1.67 -10.53
C VAL A 94 2.45 -2.36 -11.64
N LEU A 95 3.72 -2.60 -11.39
CA LEU A 95 4.64 -3.27 -12.31
C LEU A 95 4.80 -4.74 -11.89
N SER A 96 4.53 -5.65 -12.82
CA SER A 96 4.81 -7.08 -12.70
C SER A 96 5.46 -7.60 -13.98
N PRO A 97 6.24 -8.69 -13.93
CA PRO A 97 6.72 -9.33 -15.14
C PRO A 97 5.55 -10.08 -15.81
N LEU A 98 5.56 -10.16 -17.15
CA LEU A 98 4.84 -11.21 -17.86
C LEU A 98 5.82 -12.37 -18.03
N SER A 99 5.62 -13.41 -17.23
CA SER A 99 6.39 -14.65 -17.32
C SER A 99 6.50 -15.11 -18.78
N GLU A 100 7.67 -15.69 -19.13
CA GLU A 100 7.98 -16.31 -20.42
C GLU A 100 8.30 -15.40 -21.61
N THR A 101 8.06 -14.08 -21.52
CA THR A 101 8.27 -13.18 -22.69
C THR A 101 9.34 -12.11 -22.51
N GLY A 102 9.89 -11.97 -21.29
CA GLY A 102 10.79 -10.84 -20.95
C GLY A 102 10.09 -9.47 -20.97
N ARG A 103 8.76 -9.45 -21.05
CA ARG A 103 7.93 -8.24 -21.05
C ARG A 103 7.43 -7.95 -19.64
N SER A 104 6.91 -6.74 -19.46
CA SER A 104 6.30 -6.30 -18.20
C SER A 104 4.83 -5.95 -18.39
N ARG A 105 4.03 -6.17 -17.36
CA ARG A 105 2.64 -5.74 -17.25
C ARG A 105 2.58 -4.52 -16.34
N LEU A 106 1.83 -3.52 -16.80
CA LEU A 106 1.45 -2.37 -16.00
C LEU A 106 -0.05 -2.44 -15.75
N GLU A 107 -0.44 -2.52 -14.48
CA GLU A 107 -1.83 -2.39 -14.05
C GLU A 107 -2.03 -0.98 -13.49
N TYR A 108 -3.09 -0.32 -13.92
CA TYR A 108 -3.40 1.06 -13.54
C TYR A 108 -4.76 1.12 -12.86
N PHE A 109 -4.84 1.83 -11.74
CA PHE A 109 -6.11 2.17 -11.10
C PHE A 109 -6.02 3.52 -10.38
N THR A 110 -7.18 4.06 -10.03
CA THR A 110 -7.29 5.35 -9.33
C THR A 110 -7.97 5.18 -7.98
N LEU A 111 -7.57 6.03 -7.03
CA LEU A 111 -8.16 6.12 -5.70
C LEU A 111 -8.71 7.53 -5.52
N PRO A 112 -10.04 7.71 -5.43
CA PRO A 112 -10.63 9.00 -5.13
C PRO A 112 -10.43 9.34 -3.65
N ILE A 113 -10.00 10.57 -3.36
CA ILE A 113 -9.83 11.06 -1.98
C ILE A 113 -11.19 11.40 -1.36
N MET A 114 -12.14 11.84 -2.18
CA MET A 114 -13.53 12.04 -1.80
C MET A 114 -14.41 11.01 -2.52
N LEU A 115 -15.14 10.20 -1.77
CA LEU A 115 -16.21 9.38 -2.35
C LEU A 115 -17.41 10.28 -2.67
N PRO A 116 -18.10 10.07 -3.81
CA PRO A 116 -19.39 10.71 -4.06
C PRO A 116 -20.36 10.40 -2.90
N GLN A 117 -21.12 11.40 -2.46
CA GLN A 117 -22.20 11.23 -1.49
C GLN A 117 -23.38 10.47 -2.11
#